data_AF-A0A7V1PSK6-F1
#
_entry.id   AF-A0A7V1PSK6-F1
#
_cell.length_a   1.000
_cell.length_b   1.000
_cell.length_c   1.000
_cell.angle_alpha   90.00
_cell.angle_beta   90.00
_cell.angle_gamma   90.00
#
_symmetry.space_group_name_H-M   'P 1'
#
loop_
_entity.id
_entity.type
_entity.pdbx_description
1 polymer ?
#
loop_
_entity_poly.entity_id
_entity_poly.type
_entity_poly.pdbx_seq_one_letter_code
_entity_poly.pdbx_strand_id
1 'polypeptide(L)' 'MNRFEKHIFVCENKRPNGHPRGCCSDKGSKEIRALFKKRLTELGIKSKVRANASGCLDACE' A
#
# COMPACT_ATOMS: atom_id res chain seq x y z
N MET A 1 -19.44 -10.55 9.80
CA MET A 1 -18.00 -10.44 9.46
C MET A 1 -17.35 -9.49 10.46
N ASN A 2 -16.32 -9.92 11.19
CA ASN A 2 -15.58 -8.97 12.02
C ASN A 2 -14.95 -7.90 11.12
N ARG A 3 -15.13 -6.64 11.51
CA ARG A 3 -14.47 -5.51 10.89
C ARG A 3 -12.97 -5.60 11.18
N PHE A 4 -12.13 -5.17 10.24
CA PHE A 4 -10.68 -5.09 10.49
C PHE A 4 -10.42 -4.09 11.62
N GLU A 5 -9.55 -4.45 12.55
CA GLU A 5 -9.08 -3.60 13.64
C GLU A 5 -8.21 -2.46 13.11
N LYS A 6 -7.39 -2.75 12.08
CA LYS A 6 -6.50 -1.77 11.45
C LYS A 6 -6.46 -1.91 9.93
N HIS A 7 -6.26 -0.76 9.28
CA HIS A 7 -6.02 -0.67 7.84
C HIS A 7 -4.65 -0.06 7.59
N ILE A 8 -3.87 -0.68 6.71
CA ILE A 8 -2.64 -0.15 6.17
C ILE A 8 -2.95 0.30 4.75
N PHE A 9 -2.76 1.57 4.43
CA PHE A 9 -2.90 2.09 3.08
C PHE A 9 -1.52 2.31 2.46
N VAL A 10 -1.28 1.68 1.32
CA VAL A 10 -0.05 1.85 0.55
C VAL A 10 -0.40 2.65 -0.70
N CYS A 11 0.24 3.80 -0.89
CA CYS A 11 0.07 4.61 -2.09
C CYS A 11 0.60 3.83 -3.29
N GLU A 12 -0.29 3.43 -4.21
CA GLU A 12 0.09 2.79 -5.48
C GLU A 12 -0.19 3.70 -6.68
N ASN A 13 -0.28 5.01 -6.43
CA ASN A 13 -0.56 5.98 -7.47
C ASN A 13 0.51 5.92 -8.57
N LYS A 14 0.06 5.85 -9.83
CA LYS A 14 0.89 5.93 -11.03
C LYS A 14 0.58 7.24 -11.76
N ARG A 15 1.61 8.02 -12.06
CA ARG A 15 1.52 9.24 -12.89
C ARG A 15 2.17 9.00 -14.25
N PRO A 16 1.89 9.85 -15.26
CA PRO A 16 2.64 9.83 -16.50
C PRO A 16 4.15 9.96 -16.27
N ASN A 17 4.94 9.35 -17.16
CA ASN A 17 6.40 9.47 -17.11
C ASN A 17 6.82 10.94 -17.21
N GLY A 18 7.80 11.35 -16.40
CA GLY A 18 8.28 12.74 -16.37
C GLY A 18 7.44 13.71 -15.52
N HIS A 19 6.39 13.24 -14.83
CA HIS A 19 5.65 14.11 -13.91
C HIS A 19 6.58 14.62 -12.77
N PRO A 20 6.62 15.94 -12.48
CA PRO A 20 7.63 16.55 -11.59
C PRO A 20 7.63 15.97 -10.17
N ARG A 21 6.45 15.63 -9.64
CA ARG A 21 6.30 15.00 -8.31
C ARG A 21 6.66 13.50 -8.26
N GLY A 22 7.03 12.87 -9.39
CA GLY A 22 7.15 11.42 -9.48
C GLY A 22 5.86 10.67 -9.09
N CYS A 23 5.96 9.37 -8.79
CA CYS A 23 4.86 8.61 -8.21
C CYS A 23 5.33 7.36 -7.45
N CYS A 24 4.54 6.90 -6.49
CA CYS A 24 4.90 5.76 -5.64
C CYS A 24 4.94 4.43 -6.40
N SER A 25 4.11 4.27 -7.45
CA SER A 25 4.16 3.08 -8.29
C SER A 25 5.52 2.88 -8.98
N ASP A 26 6.27 3.94 -9.22
CA ASP A 26 7.62 3.87 -9.82
C ASP A 26 8.71 3.69 -8.77
N LYS A 27 8.37 3.85 -7.48
CA LYS A 27 9.24 3.65 -6.33
C LYS A 27 9.03 2.29 -5.65
N GLY A 28 8.38 1.33 -6.31
CA GLY A 28 8.18 -0.02 -5.80
C GLY A 28 7.00 -0.21 -4.82
N SER A 29 5.99 0.65 -4.88
CA SER A 29 4.86 0.57 -3.92
C SER A 29 4.04 -0.70 -4.02
N LYS A 30 3.98 -1.34 -5.20
CA LYS A 30 3.22 -2.58 -5.41
C LYS A 30 3.85 -3.74 -4.65
N GLU A 31 5.18 -3.79 -4.69
CA GLU A 31 6.02 -4.73 -3.96
C GLU A 31 5.87 -4.52 -2.45
N ILE A 32 5.88 -3.27 -1.99
CA ILE A 32 5.67 -2.94 -0.57
C ILE A 32 4.32 -3.47 -0.08
N ARG A 33 3.22 -3.25 -0.82
CA ARG A 33 1.91 -3.78 -0.41
C ARG A 33 1.88 -5.31 -0.43
N ALA A 34 2.55 -5.96 -1.39
CA ALA A 34 2.66 -7.41 -1.44
C ALA A 34 3.42 -7.95 -0.21
N LEU A 35 4.51 -7.29 0.20
CA LEU A 35 5.26 -7.61 1.42
C LEU A 35 4.40 -7.47 2.68
N PHE A 36 3.60 -6.40 2.79
CA PHE A 36 2.64 -6.29 3.90
C PHE A 36 1.64 -7.45 3.92
N LYS A 37 1.03 -7.80 2.78
CA LYS A 37 0.09 -8.94 2.70
C LYS A 37 0.73 -10.26 3.12
N LYS A 38 1.96 -10.51 2.67
CA LYS A 38 2.75 -11.69 3.05
C LYS A 38 2.99 -11.70 4.56
N ARG A 39 3.51 -10.58 5.11
CA ARG A 39 3.83 -10.47 6.53
C ARG A 39 2.61 -10.63 7.45
N LEU A 40 1.47 -10.05 7.07
CA LEU A 40 0.21 -10.21 7.80
C LEU A 40 -0.28 -11.67 7.83
N THR A 41 0.02 -12.43 6.78
CA THR A 41 -0.29 -13.86 6.69
C THR A 41 0.64 -14.68 7.58
N GLU A 42 1.95 -14.43 7.51
CA GLU A 42 2.96 -15.07 8.38
C GLU A 42 2.71 -14.84 9.87
N LEU A 43 2.20 -13.66 10.24
CA LEU A 43 1.86 -13.31 11.61
C LEU A 43 0.49 -13.84 12.06
N GLY A 44 -0.30 -14.45 11.17
CA GLY A 44 -1.64 -14.96 11.51
C GLY A 44 -2.69 -13.87 11.78
N ILE A 45 -2.43 -12.61 11.45
CA ILE A 45 -3.31 -11.46 11.75
C ILE A 45 -4.03 -10.90 10.52
N LYS A 46 -4.01 -11.59 9.38
CA LYS A 46 -4.68 -11.18 8.14
C LYS A 46 -6.20 -10.93 8.28
N SER A 47 -6.86 -11.56 9.25
CA SER A 47 -8.27 -11.33 9.56
C SER A 47 -8.53 -10.07 10.40
N LYS A 48 -7.49 -9.53 11.04
CA LYS A 48 -7.56 -8.34 11.91
C LYS A 48 -7.00 -7.08 11.25
N VAL A 49 -5.97 -7.24 10.43
CA VAL A 49 -5.29 -6.13 9.76
C VAL A 49 -5.27 -6.36 8.26
N ARG A 50 -5.59 -5.32 7.49
CA ARG A 50 -5.64 -5.37 6.01
C ARG A 50 -4.72 -4.35 5.37
N ALA A 51 -3.88 -4.80 4.44
CA ALA A 51 -3.13 -3.94 3.54
C ALA A 51 -3.93 -3.64 2.26
N ASN A 52 -4.16 -2.35 2.00
CA ASN A 52 -4.97 -1.83 0.90
C ASN A 52 -4.09 -0.99 -0.05
N ALA A 53 -4.48 -0.97 -1.32
CA ALA A 53 -3.97 0.02 -2.26
C ALA A 53 -4.71 1.34 -2.03
N SER A 54 -4.03 2.46 -2.27
CA SER A 54 -4.60 3.80 -2.20
C SER A 54 -4.08 4.66 -3.36
N GLY A 55 -4.81 5.74 -3.62
CA GLY A 55 -4.35 6.83 -4.49
C GLY A 55 -3.21 7.63 -3.83
N CYS A 56 -2.89 8.79 -4.41
CA CYS A 56 -1.89 9.68 -3.83
C CYS A 56 -2.29 10.10 -2.41
N LEU A 57 -1.35 10.00 -1.47
CA LEU A 57 -1.49 10.46 -0.08
C LEU A 57 -0.76 11.80 0.14
N ASP A 58 -0.50 12.53 -0.95
CA ASP A 58 0.19 13.81 -1.01
C ASP A 58 1.64 13.90 -0.48
N ALA A 59 2.24 12.78 -0.09
CA ALA A 59 3.65 12.68 0.30
C ALA A 59 4.47 11.91 -0.75
N CYS A 60 4.66 12.49 -1.93
CA CYS A 60 5.39 11.83 -3.03
C CYS A 60 6.92 11.99 -2.97
N GLU A 61 7.41 12.99 -2.24
CA GLU A 61 8.83 13.37 -2.16
C GLU A 61 9.55 12.48 -1.15
#